data_AF-A0A1Q1FKJ5-F1
#
_entry.id   AF-A0A1Q1FKJ5-F1
#
_cell.length_a   1.000
_cell.length_b   1.000
_cell.length_c   1.000
_cell.angle_alpha   90.00
_cell.angle_beta   90.00
_cell.angle_gamma   90.00
#
_symmetry.space_group_name_H-M   'P 1'
#
loop_
_entity.id
_entity.type
_entity.pdbx_description
1 polymer ?
#
loop_
_entity_poly.entity_id
_entity_poly.type
_entity_poly.pdbx_seq_one_letter_code
_entity_poly.pdbx_strand_id
1 'polypeptide(L)'
;MNVLPWLLDWPPRRSTVVAFLLLTAISVGTLVAFGGVTDDASSENVTVASTDLTVRLNDERDLPDTNGTVETCLASGTPSDSVTVLGDVTVDIPAESENVSSGDRVRVVVSLAHTDETTTRSITERGRTTSDVFWVFEDDETLAVGDTATVQIRVQADDATVANATRRTPVLNGSRSFDC
;
A
#
# COMPACT_ATOMS: atom_id res chain seq x y z
N MET A 1 -43.61 2.65 18.58
CA MET A 1 -43.20 1.29 18.98
C MET A 1 -42.06 1.43 19.97
N ASN A 2 -42.32 1.10 21.24
CA ASN A 2 -41.40 1.27 22.37
C ASN A 2 -40.41 0.09 22.41
N VAL A 3 -39.13 0.34 22.12
CA VAL A 3 -38.05 -0.68 22.11
C VAL A 3 -37.33 -0.83 23.46
N LEU A 4 -37.95 -0.37 24.56
CA LEU A 4 -37.35 -0.36 25.89
C LEU A 4 -38.18 -1.09 26.98
N PRO A 5 -38.45 -2.41 26.87
CA PRO A 5 -38.80 -3.20 28.07
C PRO A 5 -37.65 -4.09 28.58
N TRP A 6 -36.58 -4.28 27.80
CA TRP A 6 -35.54 -5.28 28.07
C TRP A 6 -34.34 -4.77 28.88
N LEU A 7 -34.32 -3.48 29.24
CA LEU A 7 -33.24 -2.87 30.02
C LEU A 7 -33.42 -3.02 31.55
N LEU A 8 -34.54 -3.60 32.02
CA LEU A 8 -34.92 -3.59 33.44
C LEU A 8 -34.97 -4.96 34.14
N ASP A 9 -34.69 -6.07 33.45
CA ASP A 9 -34.55 -7.37 34.13
C ASP A 9 -33.10 -7.60 34.59
N TRP A 10 -32.80 -6.96 35.72
CA TRP A 10 -31.62 -7.20 36.55
C TRP A 10 -32.03 -8.04 37.78
N PRO A 11 -31.26 -9.07 38.20
CA PRO A 11 -29.89 -9.39 37.80
C PRO A 11 -29.78 -10.41 36.64
N PRO A 12 -28.83 -10.22 35.70
CA PRO A 12 -28.62 -11.11 34.56
C PRO A 12 -27.95 -12.43 34.97
N ARG A 13 -28.37 -13.52 34.32
CA ARG A 13 -27.77 -14.85 34.49
C ARG A 13 -26.35 -14.86 33.93
N ARG A 14 -25.42 -15.59 34.59
CA ARG A 14 -23.99 -15.69 34.21
C ARG A 14 -23.77 -16.07 32.74
N SER A 15 -24.67 -16.87 32.17
CA SER A 15 -24.66 -17.29 30.76
C SER A 15 -24.83 -16.14 29.77
N THR A 16 -25.63 -15.13 30.12
CA THR A 16 -25.92 -13.98 29.24
C THR A 16 -24.73 -13.04 29.15
N VAL A 17 -23.97 -12.90 30.25
CA VAL A 17 -22.75 -12.09 30.30
C VAL A 17 -21.65 -12.68 29.41
N VAL A 18 -21.50 -14.01 29.41
CA VAL A 18 -20.51 -14.72 28.58
C VAL A 18 -20.85 -14.60 27.08
N ALA A 19 -22.13 -14.74 26.73
CA ALA A 19 -22.57 -14.60 25.34
C ALA A 19 -22.33 -13.18 24.79
N PHE A 20 -22.56 -12.16 25.62
CA PHE A 20 -22.32 -10.77 25.24
C PHE A 20 -20.82 -10.48 25.04
N LEU A 21 -19.96 -10.98 25.95
CA LEU A 21 -18.50 -10.84 25.85
C LEU A 21 -17.91 -11.51 24.60
N LEU A 22 -18.38 -12.70 24.24
CA LEU A 22 -17.93 -13.39 23.03
C LEU A 22 -18.36 -12.67 21.75
N LEU A 23 -19.57 -12.11 21.71
CA LEU A 23 -20.06 -11.31 20.57
C LEU A 23 -19.27 -10.01 20.38
N THR A 24 -18.88 -9.35 21.47
CA THR A 24 -18.00 -8.16 21.41
C THR A 24 -16.57 -8.50 21.00
N ALA A 25 -16.02 -9.64 21.43
CA ALA A 25 -14.66 -10.04 21.04
C ALA A 25 -14.56 -10.41 19.55
N ILE A 26 -15.60 -11.04 19.00
CA ILE A 26 -15.65 -11.41 17.57
C ILE A 26 -15.78 -10.16 16.67
N SER A 27 -16.48 -9.11 17.13
CA SER A 27 -16.67 -7.88 16.35
C SER A 27 -15.45 -6.94 16.36
N VAL A 28 -14.60 -7.00 17.38
CA VAL A 28 -13.29 -6.31 17.37
C VAL A 28 -12.26 -7.10 16.54
N GLY A 29 -12.33 -8.44 16.54
CA GLY A 29 -11.39 -9.29 15.82
C GLY A 29 -11.46 -9.17 14.29
N THR A 30 -12.63 -8.89 13.72
CA THR A 30 -12.79 -8.76 12.26
C THR A 30 -12.28 -7.43 11.70
N LEU A 31 -12.19 -6.38 12.52
CA LEU A 31 -11.73 -5.05 12.08
C LEU A 31 -10.20 -4.98 11.91
N VAL A 32 -9.47 -5.89 12.56
CA VAL A 32 -8.00 -6.03 12.41
C VAL A 32 -7.64 -6.82 11.15
N ALA A 33 -8.51 -7.71 10.68
CA ALA A 33 -8.24 -8.57 9.52
C ALA A 33 -8.43 -7.85 8.16
N PHE A 34 -9.22 -6.78 8.12
CA PHE A 34 -9.46 -5.98 6.91
C PHE A 34 -9.06 -4.53 7.17
N GLY A 35 -7.74 -4.30 7.20
CA GLY A 35 -7.05 -3.01 7.23
C GLY A 35 -7.94 -1.76 7.14
N GLY A 36 -8.55 -1.43 8.28
CA GLY A 36 -9.34 -0.22 8.46
C GLY A 36 -8.47 0.98 8.16
N VAL A 37 -8.86 1.71 7.12
CA VAL A 37 -8.33 3.02 6.81
C VAL A 37 -8.61 3.90 8.03
N THR A 38 -7.57 4.30 8.75
CA THR A 38 -7.67 5.34 9.79
C THR A 38 -7.55 6.68 9.11
N ASP A 39 -8.55 7.04 8.30
CA ASP A 39 -8.65 8.37 7.73
C ASP A 39 -9.50 9.22 8.69
N ASP A 40 -8.85 10.00 9.54
CA ASP A 40 -9.42 11.25 10.04
C ASP A 40 -9.49 12.23 8.86
N ALA A 41 -10.44 12.00 7.94
CA ALA A 41 -10.65 12.85 6.78
C ALA A 41 -11.42 14.12 7.18
N SER A 42 -10.71 15.12 7.71
CA SER A 42 -11.16 16.51 7.60
C SER A 42 -10.95 16.95 6.15
N SER A 43 -12.01 17.44 5.50
CA SER A 43 -12.10 17.78 4.06
C SER A 43 -11.15 18.88 3.55
N GLU A 44 -10.22 19.33 4.39
CA GLU A 44 -9.26 20.41 4.13
C GLU A 44 -7.81 19.88 4.06
N ASN A 45 -7.58 18.62 4.39
CA ASN A 45 -6.26 18.02 4.43
C ASN A 45 -5.95 17.20 3.17
N VAL A 46 -4.66 17.16 2.81
CA VAL A 46 -4.15 16.26 1.77
C VAL A 46 -4.31 14.81 2.23
N THR A 47 -4.80 13.94 1.35
CA THR A 47 -5.01 12.52 1.68
C THR A 47 -4.50 11.59 0.59
N VAL A 48 -4.15 10.37 0.98
CA VAL A 48 -3.90 9.27 0.03
C VAL A 48 -5.23 8.53 -0.15
N ALA A 49 -6.00 8.94 -1.15
CA ALA A 49 -7.37 8.47 -1.35
C ALA A 49 -7.46 6.99 -1.72
N SER A 50 -6.54 6.47 -2.54
CA SER A 50 -6.49 5.05 -2.87
C SER A 50 -5.09 4.60 -3.25
N THR A 51 -4.86 3.29 -3.13
CA THR A 51 -3.58 2.66 -3.47
C THR A 51 -3.87 1.27 -4.02
N ASP A 52 -3.39 1.01 -5.22
CA ASP A 52 -3.39 -0.33 -5.83
C ASP A 52 -1.95 -0.63 -6.27
N LEU A 53 -1.18 -1.23 -5.37
CA LEU A 53 0.24 -1.51 -5.60
C LEU A 53 0.50 -3.00 -5.47
N THR A 54 1.21 -3.54 -6.44
CA THR A 54 1.68 -4.91 -6.48
C THR A 54 3.19 -4.93 -6.28
N VAL A 55 3.66 -5.86 -5.43
CA VAL A 55 5.09 -6.14 -5.22
C VAL A 55 5.40 -7.50 -5.83
N ARG A 56 6.42 -7.57 -6.69
CA ARG A 56 6.90 -8.81 -7.32
C ARG A 56 8.38 -8.98 -7.07
N LEU A 57 8.80 -10.19 -6.72
CA LEU A 57 10.21 -10.57 -6.56
C LEU A 57 10.53 -11.66 -7.58
N ASN A 58 11.63 -11.51 -8.31
CA ASN A 58 12.11 -12.54 -9.22
C ASN A 58 13.46 -13.10 -8.75
N ASP A 59 13.41 -14.26 -8.11
CA ASP A 59 14.58 -15.01 -7.62
C ASP A 59 15.26 -15.84 -8.72
N GLU A 60 14.74 -15.84 -9.96
CA GLU A 60 15.35 -16.59 -11.06
C GLU A 60 16.66 -15.92 -11.48
N ARG A 61 17.76 -16.66 -11.44
CA ARG A 61 19.10 -16.22 -11.88
C ARG A 61 19.49 -16.73 -13.27
N ASP A 62 18.70 -17.62 -13.84
CA ASP A 62 19.01 -18.27 -15.11
C ASP A 62 18.79 -17.33 -16.31
N LEU A 63 19.69 -17.40 -17.28
CA LEU A 63 19.56 -16.78 -18.60
C LEU A 63 19.25 -17.89 -19.62
N PRO A 64 18.53 -17.57 -20.73
CA PRO A 64 18.28 -18.55 -21.78
C PRO A 64 19.62 -19.08 -22.33
N ASP A 65 19.73 -20.40 -22.47
CA ASP A 65 20.89 -21.06 -23.08
C ASP A 65 20.89 -20.79 -24.59
N THR A 66 21.85 -19.98 -25.06
CA THR A 66 21.94 -19.59 -26.48
C THR A 66 22.81 -20.54 -27.30
N ASN A 67 23.17 -21.74 -26.82
CA ASN A 67 24.01 -22.71 -27.55
C ASN A 67 25.32 -22.10 -28.11
N GLY A 68 25.85 -21.06 -27.47
CA GLY A 68 27.09 -20.38 -27.89
C GLY A 68 26.94 -19.35 -29.01
N THR A 69 25.73 -19.03 -29.46
CA THR A 69 25.47 -17.87 -30.34
C THR A 69 25.15 -16.61 -29.53
N VAL A 70 25.63 -15.46 -30.00
CA VAL A 70 25.25 -14.15 -29.43
C VAL A 70 23.89 -13.78 -30.00
N GLU A 71 22.85 -13.90 -29.19
CA GLU A 71 21.50 -13.43 -29.52
C GLU A 71 21.19 -12.14 -28.75
N THR A 72 20.59 -11.17 -29.43
CA THR A 72 20.10 -9.94 -28.81
C THR A 72 18.63 -10.12 -28.47
N CYS A 73 18.35 -10.62 -27.27
CA CYS A 73 16.99 -10.78 -26.78
C CYS A 73 16.49 -9.50 -26.11
N LEU A 74 15.21 -9.18 -26.30
CA LEU A 74 14.52 -8.17 -25.50
C LEU A 74 13.88 -8.84 -24.29
N ALA A 75 14.29 -8.45 -23.09
CA ALA A 75 13.71 -8.95 -21.85
C ALA A 75 12.56 -8.05 -21.38
N SER A 76 11.46 -8.63 -20.93
CA SER A 76 10.32 -7.94 -20.33
C SER A 76 9.85 -8.62 -19.05
N GLY A 77 9.46 -7.83 -18.05
CA GLY A 77 9.04 -8.33 -16.73
C GLY A 77 9.93 -7.85 -15.60
N THR A 78 9.88 -8.54 -14.46
CA THR A 78 10.72 -8.25 -13.29
C THR A 78 12.12 -8.81 -13.56
N PRO A 79 13.19 -7.98 -13.56
CA PRO A 79 14.55 -8.46 -13.78
C PRO A 79 14.96 -9.53 -12.76
N SER A 80 15.98 -10.30 -13.10
CA SER A 80 16.55 -11.31 -12.19
C SER A 80 17.13 -10.64 -10.95
N ASP A 81 16.97 -11.28 -9.79
CA ASP A 81 17.52 -10.82 -8.51
C ASP A 81 17.03 -9.40 -8.17
N SER A 82 15.75 -9.14 -8.46
CA SER A 82 15.17 -7.80 -8.35
C SER A 82 13.73 -7.84 -7.88
N VAL A 83 13.36 -6.78 -7.17
CA VAL A 83 11.98 -6.48 -6.79
C VAL A 83 11.41 -5.43 -7.72
N THR A 84 10.15 -5.61 -8.13
CA THR A 84 9.36 -4.61 -8.85
C THR A 84 8.13 -4.21 -8.03
N VAL A 85 7.95 -2.91 -7.84
CA VAL A 85 6.72 -2.30 -7.31
C VAL A 85 6.01 -1.59 -8.45
N LEU A 86 4.75 -1.97 -8.71
CA LEU A 86 3.96 -1.44 -9.83
C LEU A 86 2.51 -1.19 -9.44
N GLY A 87 1.89 -0.18 -10.04
CA GLY A 87 0.47 0.13 -9.87
C GLY A 87 0.23 1.62 -9.69
N ASP A 88 -0.80 1.98 -8.93
CA ASP A 88 -1.33 3.34 -8.89
C ASP A 88 -1.49 3.87 -7.46
N VAL A 89 -1.19 5.15 -7.29
CA VAL A 89 -1.51 5.91 -6.08
C VAL A 89 -2.40 7.09 -6.45
N THR A 90 -3.58 7.14 -5.85
CA THR A 90 -4.48 8.30 -5.98
C THR A 90 -4.34 9.18 -4.75
N VAL A 91 -4.03 10.45 -4.97
CA VAL A 91 -3.92 11.49 -3.96
C VAL A 91 -5.03 12.51 -4.17
N ASP A 92 -5.56 13.04 -3.09
CA ASP A 92 -6.50 14.16 -3.13
C ASP A 92 -5.88 15.37 -2.44
N ILE A 93 -5.68 16.45 -3.20
CA ILE A 93 -5.11 17.71 -2.73
C ILE A 93 -6.20 18.78 -2.84
N PRO A 94 -6.88 19.16 -1.75
CA PRO A 94 -7.90 20.21 -1.78
C PRO A 94 -7.34 21.53 -2.35
N ALA A 95 -8.18 22.28 -3.08
CA ALA A 95 -7.79 23.55 -3.68
C ALA A 95 -7.29 24.58 -2.63
N GLU A 96 -7.92 24.57 -1.46
CA GLU A 96 -7.66 25.48 -0.34
C GLU A 96 -6.86 24.80 0.79
N SER A 97 -6.04 23.79 0.48
CA SER A 97 -5.22 23.09 1.48
C SER A 97 -4.21 24.03 2.14
N GLU A 98 -4.28 24.17 3.48
CA GLU A 98 -3.31 24.98 4.25
C GLU A 98 -1.90 24.36 4.29
N ASN A 99 -1.81 23.05 4.07
CA ASN A 99 -0.55 22.30 4.10
C ASN A 99 0.20 22.33 2.77
N VAL A 100 -0.39 22.90 1.71
CA VAL A 100 0.21 22.96 0.36
C VAL A 100 -0.04 24.33 -0.27
N SER A 101 0.98 25.17 -0.24
CA SER A 101 0.96 26.49 -0.88
C SER A 101 1.06 26.39 -2.41
N SER A 102 0.61 27.43 -3.12
CA SER A 102 0.54 27.42 -4.60
C SER A 102 1.91 27.39 -5.32
N GLY A 103 3.01 27.46 -4.57
CA GLY A 103 4.37 27.31 -5.11
C GLY A 103 5.07 26.00 -4.72
N ASP A 104 4.44 25.19 -3.88
CA ASP A 104 5.10 24.01 -3.29
C ASP A 104 5.26 22.91 -4.33
N ARG A 105 6.40 22.23 -4.28
CA ARG A 105 6.64 21.06 -5.13
C ARG A 105 6.07 19.83 -4.44
N VAL A 106 4.89 19.40 -4.87
CA VAL A 106 4.25 18.20 -4.31
C VAL A 106 4.78 16.94 -4.96
N ARG A 107 5.07 15.91 -4.16
CA ARG A 107 5.58 14.62 -4.63
C ARG A 107 4.94 13.47 -3.86
N VAL A 108 4.71 12.35 -4.55
CA VAL A 108 4.42 11.05 -3.94
C VAL A 108 5.73 10.28 -3.85
N VAL A 109 6.07 9.86 -2.65
CA VAL A 109 7.21 8.99 -2.35
C VAL A 109 6.66 7.64 -1.93
N VAL A 110 7.06 6.60 -2.64
CA VAL A 110 6.72 5.21 -2.31
C VAL A 110 7.98 4.48 -1.89
N SER A 111 7.91 3.75 -0.79
CA SER A 111 9.03 2.96 -0.25
C SER A 111 8.53 1.64 0.34
N LEU A 112 9.44 0.70 0.55
CA LEU A 112 9.15 -0.50 1.33
C LEU A 112 9.81 -0.39 2.71
N ALA A 113 9.16 -0.87 3.76
CA ALA A 113 9.60 -0.63 5.14
C ALA A 113 10.91 -1.35 5.53
N HIS A 114 11.36 -2.36 4.77
CA HIS A 114 12.58 -3.11 5.06
C HIS A 114 13.84 -2.50 4.42
N THR A 115 13.68 -1.53 3.52
CA THR A 115 14.78 -0.90 2.76
C THR A 115 14.65 0.62 2.79
N ASP A 116 15.78 1.31 2.61
CA ASP A 116 15.82 2.76 2.44
C ASP A 116 15.53 3.18 0.99
N GLU A 117 15.39 2.23 0.07
CA GLU A 117 15.11 2.50 -1.33
C GLU A 117 13.69 3.07 -1.52
N THR A 118 13.57 4.03 -2.44
CA THR A 118 12.31 4.74 -2.70
C THR A 118 12.15 5.13 -4.17
N THR A 119 10.91 5.32 -4.60
CA THR A 119 10.58 5.98 -5.87
C THR A 119 9.76 7.24 -5.64
N THR A 120 9.97 8.27 -6.48
CA THR A 120 9.33 9.58 -6.34
C THR A 120 8.63 9.99 -7.64
N ARG A 121 7.39 10.46 -7.51
CA ARG A 121 6.60 11.05 -8.62
C ARG A 121 6.14 12.45 -8.24
N SER A 122 6.27 13.41 -9.16
CA SER A 122 5.80 14.79 -8.92
C SER A 122 4.32 14.90 -9.24
N ILE A 123 3.57 15.62 -8.41
CA ILE A 123 2.18 16.00 -8.68
C ILE A 123 2.17 17.47 -9.11
N THR A 124 1.62 17.75 -10.28
CA THR A 124 1.56 19.12 -10.84
C THR A 124 0.20 19.78 -10.66
N GLU A 125 -0.84 19.01 -10.36
CA GLU A 125 -2.23 19.47 -10.31
C GLU A 125 -2.81 19.30 -8.90
N ARG A 126 -3.74 20.18 -8.54
CA ARG A 126 -4.56 20.02 -7.34
C ARG A 126 -5.85 19.26 -7.67
N GLY A 127 -6.52 18.80 -6.63
CA GLY A 127 -7.68 17.92 -6.68
C GLY A 127 -7.27 16.46 -6.61
N ARG A 128 -8.14 15.59 -7.11
CA ARG A 128 -7.89 14.15 -7.16
C ARG A 128 -7.01 13.83 -8.37
N THR A 129 -5.82 13.30 -8.11
CA THR A 129 -4.85 12.91 -9.14
C THR A 129 -4.35 11.49 -8.88
N THR A 130 -4.28 10.69 -9.94
CA THR A 130 -3.68 9.36 -9.91
C THR A 130 -2.29 9.42 -10.52
N SER A 131 -1.31 8.79 -9.86
CA SER A 131 0.07 8.71 -10.30
C SER A 131 0.47 7.25 -10.47
N ASP A 132 1.01 6.92 -11.64
CA ASP A 132 1.58 5.61 -11.91
C ASP A 132 2.90 5.42 -11.15
N VAL A 133 3.02 4.26 -10.51
CA VAL A 133 4.21 3.78 -9.83
C VAL A 133 4.80 2.66 -10.65
N PHE A 134 6.07 2.84 -11.01
CA PHE A 134 6.91 1.79 -11.56
C PHE A 134 8.30 1.95 -10.97
N TRP A 135 8.73 0.96 -10.21
CA TRP A 135 9.99 0.99 -9.50
C TRP A 135 10.59 -0.41 -9.47
N VAL A 136 11.85 -0.49 -9.88
CA VAL A 136 12.65 -1.71 -9.87
C VAL A 136 13.91 -1.43 -9.09
N PHE A 137 14.29 -2.35 -8.21
CA PHE A 137 15.52 -2.28 -7.43
C PHE A 137 16.04 -3.71 -7.16
N GLU A 138 17.32 -3.81 -6.84
CA GLU A 138 17.97 -5.08 -6.54
C GLU A 138 17.35 -5.72 -5.28
N ASP A 139 17.22 -7.05 -5.28
CA ASP A 139 16.82 -7.75 -4.08
C ASP A 139 17.93 -7.73 -3.03
N ASP A 140 17.59 -7.34 -1.81
CA ASP A 140 18.50 -7.29 -0.67
C ASP A 140 18.41 -8.56 0.21
N GLU A 141 17.67 -9.56 -0.26
CA GLU A 141 17.45 -10.87 0.37
C GLU A 141 16.68 -10.77 1.70
N THR A 142 15.98 -9.64 1.95
CA THR A 142 15.13 -9.44 3.13
C THR A 142 13.68 -9.84 2.91
N LEU A 143 13.26 -10.04 1.66
CA LEU A 143 11.94 -10.53 1.27
C LEU A 143 12.03 -11.86 0.54
N ALA A 144 11.00 -12.70 0.72
CA ALA A 144 10.78 -13.89 -0.10
C ALA A 144 9.39 -13.88 -0.75
N VAL A 145 9.24 -14.63 -1.85
CA VAL A 145 7.93 -14.86 -2.46
C VAL A 145 6.98 -15.49 -1.44
N GLY A 146 5.79 -14.91 -1.29
CA GLY A 146 4.78 -15.31 -0.31
C GLY A 146 4.83 -14.51 1.01
N ASP A 147 5.87 -13.71 1.24
CA ASP A 147 5.90 -12.79 2.36
C ASP A 147 4.87 -11.66 2.22
N THR A 148 4.70 -10.90 3.30
CA THR A 148 3.91 -9.68 3.29
C THR A 148 4.83 -8.46 3.41
N ALA A 149 5.01 -7.75 2.30
CA ALA A 149 5.73 -6.49 2.27
C ALA A 149 4.88 -5.36 2.88
N THR A 150 5.53 -4.45 3.59
CA THR A 150 4.88 -3.21 4.06
C THR A 150 5.31 -2.06 3.16
N VAL A 151 4.38 -1.58 2.34
CA VAL A 151 4.54 -0.43 1.45
C VAL A 151 4.15 0.83 2.20
N GLN A 152 5.02 1.84 2.15
CA GLN A 152 4.80 3.16 2.73
C GLN A 152 4.65 4.17 1.61
N ILE A 153 3.58 4.96 1.68
CA ILE A 153 3.28 6.04 0.74
C ILE A 153 3.32 7.33 1.54
N ARG A 154 4.12 8.29 1.09
CA ARG A 154 4.20 9.63 1.68
C ARG A 154 3.92 10.65 0.60
N VAL A 155 3.03 11.60 0.90
CA VAL A 155 2.86 12.80 0.09
C VAL A 155 3.68 13.89 0.75
N GLN A 156 4.63 14.44 0.01
CA GLN A 156 5.52 15.51 0.46
C GLN A 156 5.19 16.79 -0.27
N ALA A 157 5.08 17.90 0.46
CA ALA A 157 5.11 19.24 -0.08
C ALA A 157 6.48 19.84 0.28
N ASP A 158 7.27 20.13 -0.75
CA ASP A 158 8.71 20.39 -0.63
C ASP A 158 9.43 19.25 0.13
N ASP A 159 9.76 19.45 1.41
CA ASP A 159 10.43 18.44 2.25
C ASP A 159 9.57 18.01 3.47
N ALA A 160 8.36 18.56 3.62
CA ALA A 160 7.44 18.21 4.69
C ALA A 160 6.46 17.13 4.23
N THR A 161 6.27 16.08 5.06
CA THR A 161 5.24 15.07 4.79
C THR A 161 3.88 15.63 5.21
N VAL A 162 2.98 15.80 4.23
CA VAL A 162 1.63 16.36 4.41
C VAL A 162 0.55 15.29 4.51
N ALA A 163 0.83 14.08 3.99
CA ALA A 163 -0.01 12.92 4.15
C ALA A 163 0.84 11.64 4.10
N ASN A 164 0.36 10.57 4.73
CA ASN A 164 0.96 9.26 4.60
C ASN A 164 -0.09 8.16 4.60
N ALA A 165 0.28 7.01 4.04
CA ALA A 165 -0.49 5.78 4.13
C ALA A 165 0.48 4.60 4.19
N THR A 166 0.04 3.53 4.85
CA THR A 166 0.79 2.27 4.90
C THR A 166 -0.11 1.13 4.41
N ARG A 167 0.43 0.28 3.55
CA ARG A 167 -0.26 -0.89 2.99
C ARG A 167 0.57 -2.14 3.19
N ARG A 168 -0.12 -3.25 3.45
CA ARG A 168 0.47 -4.58 3.49
C ARG A 168 0.08 -5.30 2.21
N THR A 169 1.08 -5.73 1.45
CA THR A 169 0.89 -6.34 0.13
C THR A 169 1.65 -7.66 0.09
N PRO A 170 1.05 -8.76 -0.38
CA PRO A 170 1.78 -10.01 -0.57
C PRO A 170 2.88 -9.83 -1.64
N VAL A 171 4.05 -10.39 -1.38
CA VAL A 171 5.13 -10.48 -2.37
C VAL A 171 4.77 -11.61 -3.33
N LEU A 172 4.48 -11.25 -4.58
CA LEU A 172 4.13 -12.20 -5.62
C LEU A 172 5.37 -12.66 -6.37
N ASN A 173 5.28 -13.83 -7.00
CA ASN A 173 6.33 -14.29 -7.88
C ASN A 173 6.41 -13.37 -9.12
N GLY A 174 7.58 -12.81 -9.36
CA GLY A 174 7.97 -12.10 -10.57
C GLY A 174 8.63 -13.05 -11.56
N SER A 175 8.62 -12.67 -12.82
CA SER A 175 9.36 -13.39 -13.86
C SER A 175 9.71 -12.43 -14.98
N ARG A 176 10.63 -12.88 -15.84
CA ARG A 176 10.97 -12.20 -17.09
C ARG A 176 10.76 -13.15 -18.27
N SER A 177 10.27 -12.61 -19.37
CA SER A 177 10.21 -13.27 -20.67
C SER A 177 11.23 -12.66 -21.62
N PHE A 178 11.77 -13.48 -22.50
CA PHE A 178 12.70 -13.05 -23.54
C PHE A 178 12.03 -13.18 -24.91
N ASP A 179 12.14 -12.14 -25.72
CA ASP A 179 11.78 -12.13 -27.14
C ASP A 179 13.08 -12.13 -27.95
N CYS A 180 13.37 -13.29 -28.53
CA CYS A 180 14.47 -13.62 -29.43
C CYS A 180 13.83 -14.26 -30.69
#